data_AF-A0A7S3F7D0-F1
#
_entry.id   AF-A0A7S3F7D0-F1
#
_cell.length_a   1.000
_cell.length_b   1.000
_cell.length_c   1.000
_cell.angle_alpha   90.00
_cell.angle_beta   90.00
_cell.angle_gamma   90.00
#
_symmetry.space_group_name_H-M   'P 1'
#
loop_
_entity.id
_entity.type
_entity.pdbx_description
1 polymer ?
#
loop_
_entity_poly.entity_id
_entity_poly.type
_entity_poly.pdbx_seq_one_letter_code
_entity_poly.pdbx_strand_id
1 'polypeptide(L)'
;MRTFLFLDVDGVCHPLGAAGRTNPFKRECMDALAHLARESGAEIVLSSTWRLSETTQQRVNEALAEVGLAACIGATPVLPLGSRPMEIWRWLRDTLVDAGEGVRFLALDDIPLEALDKTPGRCLQGRCVLTQKRTGLTHELAGQGLRLLAQQALWRA
;
A
#
# COMPACT_ATOMS: atom_id res chain seq x y z
N MET A 1 -15.63 10.99 0.74
CA MET A 1 -14.17 11.21 0.62
C MET A 1 -13.47 9.86 0.73
N ARG A 2 -12.69 9.48 -0.28
CA ARG A 2 -12.03 8.16 -0.32
C ARG A 2 -10.61 8.21 0.25
N THR A 3 -10.19 7.10 0.82
CA THR A 3 -8.83 6.88 1.32
C THR A 3 -8.29 5.59 0.72
N PHE A 4 -7.05 5.61 0.22
CA PHE A 4 -6.41 4.42 -0.36
C PHE A 4 -5.15 4.00 0.40
N LEU A 5 -4.94 2.70 0.54
CA LEU A 5 -3.65 2.12 0.94
C LEU A 5 -3.02 1.44 -0.27
N PHE A 6 -1.86 1.93 -0.72
CA PHE A 6 -1.03 1.24 -1.69
C PHE A 6 -0.12 0.28 -0.94
N LEU A 7 -0.34 -1.02 -1.15
CA LEU A 7 0.27 -2.08 -0.34
C LEU A 7 1.38 -2.79 -1.12
N ASP A 8 2.63 -2.66 -0.66
CA ASP A 8 3.63 -3.69 -0.95
C ASP A 8 3.45 -4.90 -0.01
N VAL A 9 3.98 -6.06 -0.38
CA VAL A 9 3.83 -7.32 0.37
C VAL A 9 5.15 -7.72 1.02
N ASP A 10 6.21 -7.90 0.22
CA ASP A 10 7.53 -8.26 0.72
C ASP A 10 8.13 -7.13 1.57
N GLY A 11 8.55 -7.45 2.80
CA GLY A 11 9.07 -6.46 3.73
C GLY A 11 7.99 -5.64 4.45
N VAL A 12 6.70 -5.80 4.10
CA VAL A 12 5.55 -5.12 4.72
C VAL A 12 4.64 -6.11 5.43
N CYS A 13 3.98 -7.01 4.70
CA CYS A 13 3.08 -8.02 5.29
C CYS A 13 3.85 -9.20 5.90
N HIS A 14 5.13 -9.30 5.58
CA HIS A 14 6.05 -10.27 6.13
C HIS A 14 7.51 -9.85 5.90
N PRO A 15 8.48 -10.41 6.64
CA PRO A 15 9.90 -10.20 6.34
C PRO A 15 10.27 -10.62 4.92
N LEU A 16 11.24 -9.92 4.32
CA LEU A 16 11.80 -10.25 3.02
C LEU A 16 12.37 -11.68 3.02
N GLY A 17 12.11 -12.43 1.95
CA GLY A 17 12.55 -13.83 1.79
C GLY A 17 11.56 -14.86 2.34
N ALA A 18 10.44 -14.44 2.94
CA ALA A 18 9.38 -15.36 3.36
C ALA A 18 8.46 -15.80 2.21
N ALA A 19 8.45 -15.11 1.06
CA ALA A 19 7.48 -15.32 -0.03
C ALA A 19 7.37 -16.76 -0.57
N GLY A 20 8.46 -17.54 -0.51
CA GLY A 20 8.49 -18.96 -0.92
C GLY A 20 7.84 -19.94 0.07
N ARG A 21 7.38 -19.46 1.22
CA ARG A 21 6.74 -20.29 2.26
C ARG A 21 5.25 -20.46 1.95
N THR A 22 4.66 -21.55 2.47
CA THR A 22 3.24 -21.87 2.29
C THR A 22 2.34 -20.76 2.81
N ASN A 23 2.57 -20.30 4.05
CA ASN A 23 1.98 -19.08 4.60
C ASN A 23 3.08 -18.06 4.94
N PRO A 24 3.37 -17.10 4.05
CA PRO A 24 4.42 -16.13 4.27
C PRO A 24 3.95 -14.97 5.15
N PHE A 25 2.65 -14.70 5.21
CA PHE A 25 2.06 -13.55 5.90
C PHE A 25 2.27 -13.65 7.41
N LYS A 26 2.88 -12.63 7.99
CA LYS A 26 3.17 -12.59 9.41
C LYS A 26 1.95 -12.01 10.15
N ARG A 27 1.44 -12.76 11.13
CA ARG A 27 0.21 -12.40 11.87
C ARG A 27 0.24 -10.97 12.40
N GLU A 28 1.32 -10.55 13.03
CA GLU A 28 1.45 -9.22 13.63
C GLU A 28 1.43 -8.10 12.58
N CYS A 29 1.97 -8.36 11.38
CA CYS A 29 1.94 -7.39 10.28
C CYS A 29 0.54 -7.27 9.69
N MET A 30 -0.18 -8.39 9.56
CA MET A 30 -1.55 -8.41 9.07
C MET A 30 -2.52 -7.78 10.08
N ASP A 31 -2.33 -7.98 11.38
CA ASP A 31 -3.10 -7.31 12.43
C ASP A 31 -2.88 -5.79 12.42
N ALA A 32 -1.62 -5.35 12.25
CA ALA A 32 -1.30 -3.93 12.11
C ALA A 32 -1.91 -3.31 10.85
N LEU A 33 -1.88 -4.03 9.72
CA LEU A 33 -2.54 -3.62 8.48
C LEU A 33 -4.06 -3.51 8.68
N ALA A 34 -4.66 -4.50 9.33
CA ALA A 34 -6.10 -4.50 9.60
C ALA A 34 -6.53 -3.38 10.53
N HIS A 35 -5.74 -3.08 11.55
CA HIS A 35 -5.96 -1.90 12.40
C HIS A 35 -5.93 -0.61 11.56
N LEU A 36 -4.87 -0.40 10.77
CA LEU A 36 -4.75 0.80 9.91
C LEU A 36 -5.91 0.93 8.93
N ALA A 37 -6.26 -0.14 8.21
CA ALA A 37 -7.31 -0.12 7.20
C ALA A 37 -8.70 0.16 7.81
N ARG A 38 -9.03 -0.46 8.95
CA ARG A 38 -10.31 -0.24 9.64
C ARG A 38 -10.44 1.17 10.18
N GLU A 39 -9.43 1.66 10.89
CA GLU A 39 -9.46 2.99 11.52
C GLU A 39 -9.47 4.12 10.49
N SER A 40 -8.85 3.91 9.32
CA SER A 40 -8.85 4.90 8.24
C SER A 40 -10.01 4.77 7.25
N GLY A 41 -10.76 3.66 7.28
CA GLY A 41 -11.76 3.32 6.27
C GLY A 41 -11.17 3.18 4.85
N ALA A 42 -9.88 2.83 4.75
CA ALA A 42 -9.17 2.87 3.49
C ALA A 42 -9.37 1.60 2.65
N GLU A 43 -9.51 1.80 1.35
CA GLU A 43 -9.55 0.73 0.35
C GLU A 43 -8.12 0.34 -0.05
N ILE A 44 -7.85 -0.95 -0.21
CA ILE A 44 -6.49 -1.45 -0.47
C ILE A 44 -6.27 -1.62 -1.97
N VAL A 45 -5.17 -1.07 -2.47
CA VAL A 45 -4.67 -1.22 -3.85
C VAL A 45 -3.33 -1.95 -3.78
N LEU A 46 -3.20 -3.05 -4.50
CA LEU A 46 -1.94 -3.82 -4.49
C LEU A 46 -0.86 -3.10 -5.32
N SER A 47 0.24 -2.72 -4.68
CA SER A 47 1.41 -2.09 -5.29
C SER A 47 2.67 -2.93 -5.03
N SER A 48 2.61 -4.20 -5.46
CA SER A 48 3.66 -5.19 -5.22
C SER A 48 3.91 -6.03 -6.48
N THR A 49 5.06 -6.68 -6.59
CA THR A 49 5.32 -7.71 -7.61
C THR A 49 4.31 -8.86 -7.53
N TRP A 50 3.66 -9.05 -6.39
CA TRP A 50 2.55 -9.99 -6.21
C TRP A 50 1.34 -9.70 -7.10
N ARG A 51 1.22 -8.50 -7.69
CA ARG A 51 0.18 -8.19 -8.67
C ARG A 51 0.39 -8.87 -10.03
N LEU A 52 1.59 -9.38 -10.31
CA LEU A 52 1.95 -9.91 -11.63
C LEU A 52 1.32 -11.27 -11.97
N SER A 53 0.70 -11.94 -11.00
CA SER A 53 0.01 -13.22 -11.20
C SER A 53 -1.29 -13.25 -10.40
N GLU A 54 -2.35 -13.80 -10.99
CA GLU A 54 -3.63 -14.02 -10.31
C GLU A 54 -3.48 -14.88 -9.06
N THR A 55 -2.61 -15.90 -9.10
CA THR A 55 -2.35 -16.77 -7.95
C THR A 55 -1.80 -16.01 -6.76
N THR A 56 -0.84 -15.10 -6.97
CA THR A 56 -0.27 -14.30 -5.89
C THR A 56 -1.25 -13.22 -5.40
N GLN A 57 -2.06 -12.64 -6.30
CA GLN A 57 -3.14 -11.74 -5.90
C GLN A 57 -4.17 -12.45 -5.02
N GLN A 58 -4.57 -13.66 -5.39
CA GLN A 58 -5.51 -14.48 -4.63
C GLN A 58 -4.98 -14.78 -3.23
N ARG A 59 -3.69 -15.15 -3.10
CA ARG A 59 -3.05 -15.37 -1.79
C ARG A 59 -3.06 -14.12 -0.91
N VAL A 60 -2.86 -12.93 -1.48
CA VAL A 60 -2.97 -11.67 -0.73
C VAL A 60 -4.41 -11.46 -0.25
N ASN A 61 -5.40 -11.66 -1.13
CA ASN A 61 -6.81 -11.50 -0.78
C ASN A 61 -7.28 -12.50 0.29
N GLU A 62 -6.80 -13.74 0.25
CA GLU A 62 -7.03 -14.74 1.30
C GLU A 62 -6.46 -14.29 2.64
N ALA A 63 -5.21 -13.80 2.65
CA ALA A 63 -4.59 -13.27 3.87
C ALA A 63 -5.32 -12.03 4.41
N LEU A 64 -5.84 -11.16 3.55
CA LEU A 64 -6.68 -10.03 3.96
C LEU A 64 -8.00 -10.52 4.59
N ALA A 65 -8.63 -11.54 4.00
CA ALA A 65 -9.86 -12.12 4.51
C ALA A 65 -9.66 -12.79 5.88
N GLU A 66 -8.52 -13.45 6.12
CA GLU A 66 -8.17 -14.07 7.41
C GLU A 66 -8.13 -13.05 8.56
N VAL A 67 -7.74 -11.80 8.28
CA VAL A 67 -7.79 -10.70 9.26
C VAL A 67 -9.04 -9.84 9.15
N GLY A 68 -10.05 -10.28 8.37
CA GLY A 68 -11.36 -9.64 8.26
C GLY A 68 -11.35 -8.31 7.49
N LEU A 69 -10.52 -8.19 6.45
CA LEU A 69 -10.51 -7.10 5.49
C LEU A 69 -11.11 -7.53 4.16
N ALA A 70 -11.59 -6.55 3.38
CA ALA A 70 -12.01 -6.78 2.00
C ALA A 70 -10.81 -7.09 1.09
N ALA A 71 -11.08 -7.75 -0.04
CA ALA A 71 -10.10 -7.93 -1.10
C ALA A 71 -9.61 -6.58 -1.65
N CYS A 72 -8.42 -6.58 -2.26
CA CYS A 72 -7.89 -5.41 -2.95
C CYS A 72 -8.90 -4.94 -4.02
N ILE A 73 -9.14 -3.62 -4.09
CA ILE A 73 -10.04 -3.02 -5.10
C ILE A 73 -9.40 -2.98 -6.50
N GLY A 74 -8.13 -3.33 -6.59
CA GLY A 74 -7.35 -3.39 -7.81
C GLY A 74 -5.86 -3.43 -7.50
N ALA A 75 -5.05 -3.20 -8.53
CA ALA A 75 -3.60 -3.12 -8.42
C ALA A 75 -3.05 -1.96 -9.25
N THR A 76 -1.86 -1.47 -8.90
CA THR A 76 -1.17 -0.46 -9.72
C THR A 76 -0.77 -1.05 -11.08
N PRO A 77 -0.75 -0.25 -12.16
CA PRO A 77 -0.33 -0.74 -13.47
C PRO A 77 1.12 -1.22 -13.43
N VAL A 78 1.49 -2.07 -14.39
CA VAL A 78 2.89 -2.44 -14.62
C VAL A 78 3.45 -1.50 -15.68
N LEU A 79 4.44 -0.69 -15.31
CA LEU A 79 5.09 0.23 -16.24
C LEU A 79 6.49 -0.31 -16.56
N PRO A 80 6.77 -0.77 -17.80
CA PRO A 80 8.03 -1.47 -18.13
C PRO A 80 9.33 -0.72 -17.77
N LEU A 81 9.29 0.61 -17.73
CA LEU A 81 10.41 1.49 -17.33
C LEU A 81 10.00 2.43 -16.18
N GLY A 82 8.86 2.17 -15.54
CA GLY A 82 8.34 2.99 -14.46
C GLY A 82 8.76 2.46 -13.10
N SER A 83 8.95 3.39 -12.17
CA SER A 83 9.13 3.06 -10.76
C SER A 83 7.78 2.83 -10.08
N ARG A 84 7.79 2.22 -8.89
CA ARG A 84 6.60 2.07 -8.05
C ARG A 84 5.90 3.42 -7.76
N PRO A 85 6.61 4.53 -7.46
CA PRO A 85 6.00 5.86 -7.42
C PRO A 85 5.24 6.25 -8.69
N MET A 86 5.81 5.97 -9.87
CA MET A 86 5.16 6.27 -11.14
C MET A 86 3.89 5.43 -11.33
N GLU A 87 3.92 4.16 -10.95
CA GLU A 87 2.75 3.27 -11.01
C GLU A 87 1.62 3.72 -10.09
N ILE A 88 1.94 4.09 -8.84
CA ILE A 88 0.98 4.67 -7.88
C ILE A 88 0.39 5.97 -8.43
N TRP A 89 1.25 6.87 -8.91
CA TRP A 89 0.82 8.14 -9.49
C TRP A 89 -0.11 7.93 -10.69
N ARG A 90 0.23 6.99 -11.57
CA ARG A 90 -0.59 6.64 -12.73
C ARG A 90 -1.95 6.09 -12.31
N TRP A 91 -1.98 5.19 -11.33
CA TRP A 91 -3.24 4.64 -10.80
C TRP A 91 -4.13 5.74 -10.22
N LEU A 92 -3.57 6.65 -9.42
CA LEU A 92 -4.30 7.78 -8.84
C LEU A 92 -4.89 8.68 -9.92
N ARG A 93 -4.09 9.05 -10.92
CA ARG A 93 -4.54 9.86 -12.06
C ARG A 93 -5.69 9.16 -12.80
N ASP A 94 -5.48 7.92 -13.24
CA ASP A 94 -6.47 7.21 -14.05
C ASP A 94 -7.78 6.95 -13.28
N THR A 95 -7.70 6.77 -11.96
CA THR A 95 -8.89 6.52 -11.11
C THR A 95 -9.65 7.80 -10.74
N LEU A 96 -8.98 8.96 -10.70
CA LEU A 96 -9.53 10.19 -10.13
C LEU A 96 -9.72 11.32 -11.15
N VAL A 97 -9.34 11.12 -12.41
CA VAL A 97 -9.43 12.13 -13.50
C VAL A 97 -10.84 12.72 -13.66
N ASP A 98 -11.89 11.92 -13.47
CA ASP A 98 -13.28 12.38 -13.66
C ASP A 98 -14.02 12.68 -12.35
N ALA A 99 -13.44 12.35 -11.19
CA ALA A 99 -14.16 12.39 -9.92
C ALA A 99 -14.31 13.81 -9.35
N GLY A 100 -13.40 14.74 -9.67
CA GLY A 100 -13.35 16.08 -9.07
C GLY A 100 -13.12 16.10 -7.54
N GLU A 101 -13.21 14.96 -6.88
CA GLU A 101 -13.03 14.75 -5.45
C GLU A 101 -11.55 14.53 -5.12
N GLY A 102 -11.07 15.27 -4.13
CA GLY A 102 -9.75 15.03 -3.57
C GLY A 102 -9.75 13.79 -2.67
N VAL A 103 -8.62 13.08 -2.63
CA VAL A 103 -8.48 11.84 -1.85
C VAL A 103 -7.36 11.94 -0.83
N ARG A 104 -7.37 11.04 0.14
CA ARG A 104 -6.20 10.72 0.95
C ARG A 104 -5.62 9.39 0.52
N PHE A 105 -4.33 9.21 0.71
CA PHE A 105 -3.72 7.92 0.47
C PHE A 105 -2.42 7.77 1.23
N LEU A 106 -2.04 6.51 1.43
CA LEU A 106 -0.80 6.12 2.07
C LEU A 106 -0.19 4.95 1.30
N ALA A 107 1.11 4.98 1.03
CA ALA A 107 1.85 3.83 0.54
C ALA A 107 2.60 3.17 1.70
N LEU A 108 2.46 1.85 1.80
CA LEU A 108 3.14 1.01 2.78
C LEU A 108 4.20 0.21 2.03
N ASP A 109 5.47 0.46 2.32
CA ASP A 109 6.56 -0.09 1.53
C ASP A 109 7.82 -0.31 2.37
N ASP A 110 8.70 -1.19 1.92
CA ASP A 110 10.01 -1.44 2.53
C ASP A 110 11.15 -0.69 1.80
N ILE A 111 10.80 0.04 0.73
CA ILE A 111 11.63 0.92 -0.07
C ILE A 111 11.26 2.39 0.24
N PRO A 112 12.24 3.31 0.36
CA PRO A 112 11.96 4.74 0.59
C PRO A 112 11.39 5.40 -0.67
N LEU A 113 10.09 5.17 -0.95
CA LEU A 113 9.44 5.61 -2.20
C LEU A 113 9.51 7.13 -2.44
N GLU A 114 9.50 7.95 -1.38
CA GLU A 114 9.62 9.42 -1.50
C GLU A 114 10.99 9.87 -2.02
N ALA A 115 12.02 9.06 -1.83
CA ALA A 115 13.37 9.31 -2.34
C ALA A 115 13.55 8.78 -3.77
N LEU A 116 12.58 8.04 -4.30
CA LEU A 116 12.58 7.55 -5.67
C LEU A 116 11.90 8.55 -6.59
N ASP A 117 12.56 8.86 -7.70
CA ASP A 117 12.13 9.77 -8.76
C ASP A 117 11.75 11.20 -8.35
N LYS A 118 12.38 12.18 -9.01
CA LYS A 118 12.23 13.60 -8.67
C LYS A 118 10.80 14.15 -8.84
N THR A 119 9.98 13.58 -9.72
CA THR A 119 8.65 14.13 -10.06
C THR A 119 7.49 13.36 -9.40
N PRO A 120 7.32 12.04 -9.60
CA PRO A 120 6.28 11.28 -8.89
C PRO A 120 6.54 11.15 -7.38
N GLY A 121 7.81 11.11 -6.95
CA GLY A 121 8.19 11.06 -5.53
C GLY A 121 7.66 12.24 -4.72
N ARG A 122 7.49 13.43 -5.33
CA ARG A 122 6.85 14.58 -4.67
C ARG A 122 5.38 14.33 -4.33
N CYS A 123 4.65 13.55 -5.14
CA CYS A 123 3.26 13.20 -4.83
C CYS A 123 3.16 12.31 -3.60
N LEU A 124 4.24 11.60 -3.27
CA LEU A 124 4.32 10.68 -2.14
C LEU A 124 4.84 11.32 -0.85
N GLN A 125 5.35 12.56 -0.89
CA GLN A 125 5.90 13.24 0.29
C GLN A 125 4.86 13.34 1.42
N GLY A 126 5.17 12.77 2.58
CA GLY A 126 4.25 12.70 3.72
C GLY A 126 3.08 11.72 3.51
N ARG A 127 3.22 10.80 2.55
CA ARG A 127 2.24 9.78 2.20
C ARG A 127 2.84 8.39 2.14
N CYS A 128 4.03 8.19 2.70
CA CYS A 128 4.64 6.88 2.83
C CYS A 128 4.85 6.50 4.29
N VAL A 129 4.67 5.22 4.59
CA VAL A 129 5.22 4.57 5.78
C VAL A 129 6.28 3.60 5.29
N LEU A 130 7.53 3.90 5.64
CA LEU A 130 8.66 3.02 5.39
C LEU A 130 8.74 1.96 6.49
N THR A 131 8.63 0.71 6.10
CA THR A 131 8.77 -0.46 6.97
C THR A 131 10.22 -0.94 7.00
N GLN A 132 10.57 -1.73 8.02
CA GLN A 132 11.85 -2.42 8.05
C GLN A 132 11.71 -3.79 7.37
N LYS A 133 12.49 -4.03 6.31
CA LYS A 133 12.43 -5.25 5.48
C LYS A 133 12.46 -6.58 6.27
N ARG A 134 13.13 -6.60 7.43
CA ARG A 134 13.27 -7.81 8.27
C ARG A 134 12.12 -8.00 9.27
N THR A 135 11.31 -6.98 9.47
CA THR A 135 10.28 -6.95 10.52
C THR A 135 8.88 -6.93 9.94
N GLY A 136 8.67 -6.15 8.88
CA GLY A 136 7.35 -5.85 8.35
C GLY A 136 6.72 -4.59 8.97
N LEU A 137 5.44 -4.38 8.66
CA LEU A 137 4.58 -3.40 9.28
C LEU A 137 4.36 -3.76 10.76
N THR A 138 4.42 -2.76 11.62
CA THR A 138 4.16 -2.89 13.05
C THR A 138 2.95 -2.04 13.45
N HIS A 139 2.37 -2.30 14.62
CA HIS A 139 1.29 -1.44 15.15
C HIS A 139 1.73 0.02 15.34
N GLU A 140 3.00 0.25 15.70
CA GLU A 140 3.56 1.61 15.80
C GLU A 140 3.55 2.33 14.44
N LEU A 141 4.00 1.64 13.40
CA LEU A 141 4.01 2.16 12.01
C LEU A 141 2.59 2.34 11.47
N ALA A 142 1.65 1.44 11.82
CA ALA A 142 0.23 1.62 11.52
C ALA A 142 -0.32 2.90 12.18
N GLY A 143 -0.01 3.15 13.45
CA GLY A 143 -0.37 4.38 14.15
C GLY A 143 0.27 5.63 13.53
N GLN A 144 1.51 5.54 13.04
CA GLN A 144 2.12 6.59 12.24
C GLN A 144 1.34 6.84 10.94
N GLY A 145 0.95 5.79 10.24
CA GLY A 145 0.13 5.87 9.02
C GLY A 145 -1.20 6.61 9.25
N LEU A 146 -1.89 6.33 10.36
CA LEU A 146 -3.10 7.04 10.75
C LEU A 146 -2.86 8.54 10.98
N ARG A 147 -1.77 8.90 11.66
CA ARG A 147 -1.39 10.31 11.87
C ARG A 147 -1.10 11.03 10.56
N LEU A 148 -0.37 10.39 9.64
CA LEU A 148 -0.10 10.94 8.32
C LEU A 148 -1.41 11.18 7.55
N LEU A 149 -2.29 10.18 7.48
CA LEU A 149 -3.60 10.32 6.84
C LEU A 149 -4.43 11.46 7.44
N ALA A 150 -4.46 11.61 8.76
CA ALA A 150 -5.21 12.69 9.42
C ALA A 150 -4.67 14.09 9.08
N GLN A 151 -3.36 14.23 8.91
CA GLN A 151 -2.68 15.51 8.65
C GLN A 151 -2.57 15.86 7.16
N GLN A 152 -2.77 14.88 6.27
CA GLN A 152 -2.68 15.09 4.83
C GLN A 152 -3.73 16.07 4.30
N ALA A 153 -3.26 17.05 3.53
CA ALA A 153 -4.10 17.74 2.56
C ALA A 153 -4.64 16.73 1.53
N LEU A 154 -5.79 17.02 0.92
CA LEU A 154 -6.33 16.16 -0.13
C LEU A 154 -5.42 16.21 -1.37
N TRP A 155 -5.07 15.04 -1.89
CA TRP A 155 -4.44 14.93 -3.19
C TRP A 155 -5.51 15.11 -4.28
N ARG A 156 -5.15 15.82 -5.35
CA ARG A 156 -6.00 16.06 -6.52
C ARG A 156 -5.17 15.84 -7.78
N ALA A 157 -5.81 15.27 -8.79
CA ALA A 157 -5.20 14.92 -10.08
C ALA A 157 -4.75 16.16 -10.85
#